data_AF-S9PDD4-F1
#
_entry.id   AF-S9PDD4-F1
#
_cell.length_a   1.000
_cell.length_b   1.000
_cell.length_c   1.000
_cell.angle_alpha   90.00
_cell.angle_beta   90.00
_cell.angle_gamma   90.00
#
_symmetry.space_group_name_H-M   'P 1'
#
loop_
_entity.id
_entity.type
_entity.pdbx_description
1 polymer ?
#
loop_
_entity_poly.entity_id
_entity_poly.type
_entity_poly.pdbx_seq_one_letter_code
_entity_poly.pdbx_strand_id
1 'polypeptide(L)'
;MREWVQPHFARPETRATAEALLQGLLARVERKNSWGLSEEAGRQTPYAFQHLLNGAQWDEEALRDDVLTYARRRLGEGGVLAVDETGFLKKGDKSAGVARQYSGTVGRVENCQVGVFLAYVTDQGHTLVDRELMCLSTGSRSRSAVARRESPRRWDSKPSQTWRESCLSGRWARGSVRRG
;
A
#
# COMPACT_ATOMS: atom_id res chain seq x y z
N MET A 1 8.49 -9.31 -14.42
CA MET A 1 7.49 -9.20 -13.34
C MET A 1 7.45 -10.46 -12.46
N ARG A 2 7.22 -11.65 -13.03
CA ARG A 2 7.15 -12.92 -12.28
C ARG A 2 8.34 -13.15 -11.34
N GLU A 3 9.56 -13.04 -11.86
CA GLU A 3 10.81 -13.29 -11.11
C GLU A 3 11.00 -12.37 -9.89
N TRP A 4 10.37 -11.20 -9.86
CA TRP A 4 10.54 -10.20 -8.80
C TRP A 4 9.43 -10.29 -7.76
N VAL A 5 8.25 -10.76 -8.14
CA VAL A 5 7.09 -10.83 -7.25
C VAL A 5 7.04 -12.17 -6.53
N GLN A 6 7.38 -13.26 -7.21
CA GLN A 6 7.32 -14.62 -6.66
C GLN A 6 8.10 -14.85 -5.35
N PRO A 7 9.32 -14.31 -5.16
CA PRO A 7 10.12 -14.57 -3.96
C PRO A 7 9.43 -14.15 -2.66
N HIS A 8 8.54 -13.16 -2.73
CA HIS A 8 7.87 -12.56 -1.55
C HIS A 8 6.69 -13.38 -1.04
N PHE A 9 6.30 -14.44 -1.74
CA PHE A 9 5.21 -15.32 -1.34
C PHE A 9 5.72 -16.73 -1.08
N ALA A 10 5.41 -17.28 0.10
CA ALA A 10 5.88 -18.62 0.47
C ALA A 10 5.20 -19.74 -0.34
N ARG A 11 3.89 -19.61 -0.61
CA ARG A 11 3.07 -20.67 -1.21
C ARG A 11 2.95 -20.51 -2.74
N PRO A 12 3.13 -21.58 -3.54
CA PRO A 12 2.99 -21.53 -4.99
C PRO A 12 1.63 -21.02 -5.47
N GLU A 13 0.54 -21.41 -4.79
CA GLU A 13 -0.81 -20.99 -5.13
C GLU A 13 -0.99 -19.47 -4.94
N THR A 14 -0.45 -18.94 -3.83
CA THR A 14 -0.47 -17.51 -3.53
C THR A 14 0.36 -16.72 -4.54
N ARG A 15 1.52 -17.23 -4.97
CA ARG A 15 2.33 -16.63 -6.05
C ARG A 15 1.52 -16.50 -7.34
N ALA A 16 0.89 -17.60 -7.76
CA ALA A 16 0.09 -17.61 -8.98
C ALA A 16 -1.10 -16.64 -8.90
N THR A 17 -1.75 -16.54 -7.73
CA THR A 17 -2.81 -15.56 -7.51
C THR A 17 -2.29 -14.12 -7.49
N ALA A 18 -1.13 -13.85 -6.89
CA ALA A 18 -0.53 -12.50 -6.89
C ALA A 18 -0.16 -12.04 -8.31
N GLU A 19 0.39 -12.93 -9.13
CA GLU A 19 0.66 -12.64 -10.54
C GLU A 19 -0.61 -12.33 -11.32
N ALA A 20 -1.65 -13.17 -11.15
CA ALA A 20 -2.94 -12.96 -11.80
C ALA A 20 -3.58 -11.63 -11.34
N LEU A 21 -3.38 -11.24 -10.07
CA LEU A 21 -3.86 -9.97 -9.54
C LEU A 21 -3.17 -8.80 -10.28
N LEU A 22 -1.84 -8.83 -10.39
CA LEU A 22 -1.07 -7.78 -11.06
C LEU A 22 -1.42 -7.69 -12.55
N GLN A 23 -1.53 -8.82 -13.23
CA GLN A 23 -1.98 -8.88 -14.63
C GLN A 23 -3.38 -8.29 -14.77
N GLY A 24 -4.32 -8.71 -13.92
CA GLY A 24 -5.69 -8.21 -13.92
C GLY A 24 -5.79 -6.72 -13.60
N LEU A 25 -4.93 -6.19 -12.72
CA LEU A 25 -4.84 -4.76 -12.42
C LEU A 25 -4.33 -3.95 -13.62
N LEU A 26 -3.37 -4.46 -14.36
CA LEU A 26 -2.81 -3.83 -15.57
C LEU A 26 -3.67 -4.02 -16.83
N ALA A 27 -4.52 -5.05 -16.86
CA ALA A 27 -5.43 -5.32 -17.97
C ALA A 27 -6.59 -4.30 -18.04
N ARG A 28 -7.43 -4.37 -19.08
CA ARG A 28 -8.61 -3.49 -19.24
C ARG A 28 -9.88 -4.09 -18.63
N VAL A 29 -9.81 -4.51 -17.36
CA VAL A 29 -10.96 -5.03 -16.61
C VAL A 29 -11.87 -3.88 -16.19
N GLU A 30 -13.17 -3.97 -16.51
CA GLU A 30 -14.17 -2.95 -16.20
C GLU A 30 -14.25 -2.64 -14.70
N ARG A 31 -14.25 -3.69 -13.86
CA ARG A 31 -14.33 -3.58 -12.40
C ARG A 31 -13.14 -4.24 -11.73
N LYS A 32 -12.26 -3.41 -11.15
CA LYS A 32 -11.07 -3.84 -10.39
C LYS A 32 -11.41 -4.29 -8.97
N ASN A 33 -12.34 -5.22 -8.84
CA ASN A 33 -12.66 -5.89 -7.58
C ASN A 33 -12.34 -7.39 -7.68
N SER A 34 -12.34 -8.12 -6.56
CA SER A 34 -11.98 -9.55 -6.55
C SER A 34 -12.86 -10.42 -7.46
N TRP A 35 -14.09 -10.00 -7.77
CA TRP A 35 -14.98 -10.73 -8.68
C TRP A 35 -14.56 -10.51 -10.13
N GLY A 36 -14.49 -9.26 -10.58
CA GLY A 36 -14.10 -8.93 -11.96
C GLY A 36 -12.68 -9.40 -12.28
N LEU A 37 -11.76 -9.33 -11.32
CA LEU A 37 -10.42 -9.89 -11.49
C LEU A 37 -10.42 -11.43 -11.57
N SER A 38 -11.33 -12.10 -10.85
CA SER A 38 -11.52 -13.55 -10.96
C SER A 38 -12.07 -13.95 -12.32
N GLU A 39 -13.07 -13.24 -12.83
CA GLU A 39 -13.63 -13.49 -14.16
C GLU A 39 -12.55 -13.30 -15.25
N GLU A 40 -11.79 -12.21 -15.19
CA GLU A 40 -10.65 -11.97 -16.10
C GLU A 40 -9.61 -13.10 -16.02
N ALA A 41 -9.35 -13.62 -14.82
CA ALA A 41 -8.40 -14.71 -14.61
C ALA A 41 -8.99 -16.11 -14.92
N GLY A 42 -10.21 -16.21 -15.46
CA GLY A 42 -10.88 -17.48 -15.77
C GLY A 42 -11.29 -18.29 -14.54
N ARG A 43 -11.47 -17.64 -13.38
CA ARG A 43 -11.81 -18.27 -12.10
C ARG A 43 -13.30 -18.15 -11.81
N GLN A 44 -13.91 -19.24 -11.33
CA GLN A 44 -15.33 -19.28 -11.00
C GLN A 44 -15.70 -18.52 -9.73
N THR A 45 -14.74 -18.24 -8.84
CA THR A 45 -15.02 -17.62 -7.53
C THR A 45 -13.98 -16.54 -7.19
N PRO A 46 -14.33 -15.54 -6.36
CA PRO A 46 -13.42 -14.47 -5.92
C PRO A 46 -12.48 -14.90 -4.80
N TYR A 47 -12.63 -16.12 -4.27
CA TYR A 47 -12.02 -16.53 -3.01
C TYR A 47 -10.49 -16.52 -3.02
N ALA A 48 -9.86 -16.85 -4.15
CA ALA A 48 -8.41 -16.79 -4.27
C ALA A 48 -7.89 -15.37 -4.05
N PHE A 49 -8.49 -14.37 -4.71
CA PHE A 49 -8.11 -12.96 -4.54
C PHE A 49 -8.49 -12.42 -3.16
N GLN A 50 -9.63 -12.81 -2.62
CA GLN A 50 -10.01 -12.43 -1.26
C GLN A 50 -9.05 -13.01 -0.22
N HIS A 51 -8.61 -14.26 -0.39
CA HIS A 51 -7.63 -14.86 0.49
C HIS A 51 -6.28 -14.14 0.39
N LEU A 52 -5.82 -13.87 -0.83
CA LEU A 52 -4.60 -13.11 -1.08
C LEU A 52 -4.61 -11.75 -0.34
N LEU A 53 -5.69 -10.97 -0.49
CA LEU A 53 -5.76 -9.61 0.05
C LEU A 53 -6.01 -9.54 1.56
N ASN A 54 -6.67 -10.55 2.14
CA ASN A 54 -7.12 -10.48 3.54
C ASN A 54 -6.33 -11.36 4.51
N GLY A 55 -5.62 -12.39 4.02
CA GLY A 55 -5.07 -13.41 4.92
C GLY A 55 -3.80 -14.11 4.45
N ALA A 56 -3.37 -13.92 3.20
CA ALA A 56 -2.10 -14.47 2.76
C ALA A 56 -0.92 -13.76 3.44
N GLN A 57 0.10 -14.52 3.79
CA GLN A 57 1.36 -13.97 4.30
C GLN A 57 2.34 -13.78 3.15
N TRP A 58 2.92 -12.59 3.10
CA TRP A 58 3.92 -12.16 2.13
C TRP A 58 4.79 -11.08 2.76
N ASP A 59 5.97 -10.84 2.21
CA ASP A 59 6.89 -9.82 2.68
C ASP A 59 6.63 -8.51 1.91
N GLU A 60 5.81 -7.64 2.49
CA GLU A 60 5.33 -6.42 1.81
C GLU A 60 6.40 -5.31 1.79
N GLU A 61 7.30 -5.33 2.76
CA GLU A 61 8.47 -4.46 2.89
C GLU A 61 9.56 -4.88 1.90
N ALA A 62 9.87 -6.17 1.80
CA ALA A 62 10.84 -6.65 0.82
C ALA A 62 10.36 -6.40 -0.62
N LEU A 63 9.07 -6.63 -0.92
CA LEU A 63 8.55 -6.30 -2.26
C LEU A 63 8.63 -4.80 -2.54
N ARG A 64 8.35 -3.95 -1.56
CA ARG A 64 8.50 -2.50 -1.69
C ARG A 64 9.94 -2.10 -2.00
N ASP A 65 10.91 -2.69 -1.30
CA ASP A 65 12.32 -2.43 -1.52
C ASP A 65 12.76 -2.87 -2.93
N ASP A 66 12.19 -3.96 -3.45
CA ASP A 66 12.38 -4.39 -4.83
C ASP A 66 11.74 -3.42 -5.84
N VAL A 67 10.57 -2.85 -5.54
CA VAL A 67 9.94 -1.81 -6.37
C VAL A 67 10.82 -0.56 -6.44
N LEU A 68 11.38 -0.11 -5.31
CA LEU A 68 12.32 1.01 -5.29
C LEU A 68 13.59 0.69 -6.09
N THR A 69 14.13 -0.52 -5.94
CA THR A 69 15.30 -0.97 -6.70
C THR A 69 15.01 -0.98 -8.20
N TYR A 70 13.84 -1.48 -8.60
CA TYR A 70 13.38 -1.46 -9.99
C TYR A 70 13.24 -0.02 -10.52
N ALA A 71 12.63 0.88 -9.73
CA ALA A 71 12.47 2.28 -10.11
C ALA A 71 13.81 2.96 -10.36
N ARG A 72 14.80 2.80 -9.47
CA ARG A 72 16.15 3.34 -9.64
C ARG A 72 16.85 2.81 -10.89
N ARG A 73 16.75 1.49 -11.13
CA ARG A 73 17.31 0.88 -12.35
C ARG A 73 16.66 1.41 -13.63
N ARG A 74 15.35 1.69 -13.61
CA ARG A 74 14.59 2.05 -14.81
C ARG A 74 14.58 3.54 -15.11
N LEU A 75 14.58 4.37 -14.07
CA LEU A 75 14.47 5.82 -14.14
C LEU A 75 15.81 6.54 -13.92
N GLY A 76 16.83 5.83 -13.44
CA GLY A 76 18.14 6.38 -13.15
C GLY A 76 18.38 6.61 -11.65
N GLU A 77 19.65 6.77 -11.31
CA GLU A 77 20.12 7.05 -9.97
C GLU A 77 20.05 8.55 -9.64
N GLY A 78 20.05 8.90 -8.35
CA GLY A 78 20.08 10.30 -7.90
C GLY A 78 18.73 11.03 -7.98
N GLY A 79 17.61 10.30 -8.12
CA GLY A 79 16.28 10.87 -8.06
C GLY A 79 15.90 11.37 -6.66
N VAL A 80 14.89 12.24 -6.62
CA VAL A 80 14.33 12.78 -5.39
C VAL A 80 13.08 12.00 -4.97
N LEU A 81 12.79 12.02 -3.67
CA LEU A 81 11.58 11.44 -3.12
C LEU A 81 10.54 12.54 -2.87
N ALA A 82 9.43 12.47 -3.60
CA ALA A 82 8.29 13.35 -3.41
C ALA A 82 7.22 12.64 -2.57
N VAL A 83 6.62 13.39 -1.64
CA VAL A 83 5.57 12.88 -0.76
C VAL A 83 4.29 13.61 -1.06
N ASP A 84 3.20 12.86 -1.14
CA ASP A 84 1.86 13.43 -1.18
C ASP A 84 0.85 12.61 -0.35
N GLU A 85 -0.19 13.29 0.11
CA GLU A 85 -1.31 12.71 0.85
C GLU A 85 -2.56 12.68 -0.04
N THR A 86 -3.22 11.54 -0.15
CA THR A 86 -4.46 11.41 -0.94
C THR A 86 -5.61 10.93 -0.06
N GLY A 87 -6.72 11.67 -0.10
CA GLY A 87 -7.94 11.35 0.62
C GLY A 87 -8.93 10.56 -0.23
N PHE A 88 -9.33 9.38 0.24
CA PHE A 88 -10.32 8.51 -0.38
C PHE A 88 -11.63 8.58 0.41
N LEU A 89 -12.66 9.22 -0.15
CA LEU A 89 -13.99 9.29 0.48
C LEU A 89 -14.60 7.89 0.68
N LYS A 90 -15.22 7.67 1.85
CA LYS A 90 -15.87 6.41 2.18
C LYS A 90 -17.27 6.61 2.73
N LYS A 91 -18.18 5.71 2.32
CA LYS A 91 -19.52 5.57 2.89
C LYS A 91 -19.50 4.39 3.86
N GLY A 92 -19.17 4.64 5.13
CA GLY A 92 -19.12 3.61 6.19
C GLY A 92 -17.81 3.55 6.98
N ASP A 93 -17.73 2.56 7.89
CA ASP A 93 -16.71 2.43 8.94
C ASP A 93 -15.85 1.14 8.81
N LYS A 94 -16.08 0.32 7.79
CA LYS A 94 -15.48 -1.02 7.67
C LYS A 94 -14.09 -1.05 7.03
N SER A 95 -13.69 0.02 6.35
CA SER A 95 -12.34 0.13 5.80
C SER A 95 -11.31 0.47 6.89
N ALA A 96 -10.10 -0.08 6.84
CA ALA A 96 -9.04 0.28 7.78
C ALA A 96 -8.73 1.78 7.72
N GLY A 97 -8.39 2.44 8.82
CA GLY A 97 -8.01 3.87 8.82
C GLY A 97 -9.08 4.85 8.34
N VAL A 98 -10.33 4.41 8.15
CA VAL A 98 -11.44 5.32 7.82
C VAL A 98 -11.84 6.10 9.07
N ALA A 99 -11.90 7.42 8.95
CA ALA A 99 -12.33 8.31 10.01
C ALA A 99 -12.78 9.65 9.42
N ARG A 100 -13.42 10.48 10.25
CA ARG A 100 -13.59 11.90 9.94
C ARG A 100 -12.25 12.61 10.09
N GLN A 101 -11.65 12.96 8.97
CA GLN A 101 -10.36 13.64 8.90
C GLN A 101 -10.31 14.60 7.71
N TYR A 102 -9.36 15.55 7.73
CA TYR A 102 -9.23 16.49 6.63
C TYR A 102 -8.74 15.77 5.37
N SER A 103 -9.51 15.84 4.29
CA SER A 103 -9.13 15.32 2.98
C SER A 103 -8.61 16.47 2.12
N GLY A 104 -7.33 16.43 1.75
CA GLY A 104 -6.75 17.41 0.82
C GLY A 104 -7.48 17.45 -0.53
N THR A 105 -7.93 16.30 -1.02
CA THR A 105 -8.65 16.15 -2.29
C THR A 105 -10.02 16.84 -2.30
N VAL A 106 -10.69 16.91 -1.14
CA VAL A 106 -12.04 17.50 -1.00
C VAL A 106 -12.00 18.88 -0.33
N GLY A 107 -10.86 19.25 0.26
CA GLY A 107 -10.64 20.55 0.91
C GLY A 107 -11.34 20.73 2.26
N ARG A 108 -11.89 19.66 2.84
CA ARG A 108 -12.65 19.72 4.11
C ARG A 108 -12.56 18.42 4.92
N VAL A 109 -13.06 18.46 6.15
CA VAL A 109 -13.16 17.27 7.01
C VAL A 109 -14.33 16.40 6.56
N GLU A 110 -14.03 15.18 6.14
CA GLU A 110 -15.01 14.18 5.69
C GLU A 110 -14.66 12.79 6.19
N ASN A 111 -15.63 11.88 6.12
CA ASN A 111 -15.36 10.46 6.34
C ASN A 111 -14.54 9.89 5.18
N CYS A 112 -13.24 9.68 5.42
CA CYS A 112 -12.31 9.24 4.40
C CYS A 112 -11.18 8.38 4.98
N GLN A 113 -10.50 7.66 4.11
CA GLN A 113 -9.17 7.12 4.36
C GLN A 113 -8.14 8.11 3.80
N VAL A 114 -7.02 8.30 4.48
CA VAL A 114 -5.91 9.11 3.94
C VAL A 114 -4.70 8.21 3.77
N GLY A 115 -4.29 8.02 2.51
CA GLY A 115 -3.04 7.35 2.18
C GLY A 115 -1.94 8.38 2.00
N VAL A 116 -0.76 8.10 2.52
CA VAL A 116 0.46 8.87 2.25
C VAL A 116 1.31 8.06 1.29
N PHE A 117 1.72 8.66 0.19
CA PHE A 117 2.41 7.99 -0.90
C PHE A 117 3.77 8.63 -1.13
N LEU A 118 4.74 7.79 -1.48
CA LEU A 118 6.10 8.18 -1.82
C LEU A 118 6.33 7.92 -3.31
N ALA A 119 6.70 8.97 -4.04
CA ALA A 119 7.09 8.88 -5.44
C ALA A 119 8.60 9.07 -5.59
N TYR A 120 9.25 8.20 -6.34
CA TYR A 120 10.63 8.41 -6.81
C TYR A 120 10.58 9.16 -8.14
N VAL A 121 11.27 10.31 -8.20
CA VAL A 121 11.21 11.25 -9.32
C VAL A 121 12.62 11.52 -9.84
N THR A 122 12.77 11.42 -11.16
CA THR A 122 13.99 11.69 -11.92
C THR A 122 13.66 12.58 -13.11
N ASP A 123 14.68 12.99 -13.86
CA ASP A 123 14.50 13.63 -15.17
C ASP A 123 13.86 12.70 -16.22
N GLN A 124 14.01 11.38 -16.07
CA GLN A 124 13.43 10.38 -16.97
C GLN A 124 11.96 10.03 -16.66
N GLY A 125 11.44 10.47 -15.51
CA GLY A 125 10.07 10.21 -15.10
C GLY A 125 9.92 9.92 -13.60
N HIS A 126 8.75 9.43 -13.21
CA HIS A 126 8.41 9.16 -11.82
C HIS A 126 7.55 7.91 -11.63
N THR A 127 7.59 7.33 -10.43
CA THR A 127 6.73 6.21 -10.05
C THR A 127 6.50 6.16 -8.54
N LEU A 128 5.39 5.55 -8.11
CA LEU A 128 5.13 5.29 -6.69
C LEU A 128 6.00 4.14 -6.21
N VAL A 129 6.73 4.36 -5.12
CA VAL A 129 7.66 3.39 -4.52
C VAL A 129 7.26 2.97 -3.12
N ASP A 130 6.41 3.75 -2.44
CA ASP A 130 5.88 3.37 -1.14
C ASP A 130 4.53 4.05 -0.80
N ARG A 131 3.88 3.54 0.23
CA ARG A 131 2.51 3.79 0.66
C ARG A 131 2.36 3.48 2.15
N GLU A 132 1.70 4.37 2.87
CA GLU A 132 1.31 4.19 4.26
C GLU A 132 -0.12 4.68 4.47
N LEU A 133 -0.84 4.09 5.43
CA LEU A 133 -2.21 4.49 5.74
C LEU A 133 -2.26 5.29 7.04
N MET A 134 -2.74 6.54 6.97
CA MET A 134 -2.91 7.36 8.16
C MET A 134 -4.06 6.84 9.02
N CYS A 135 -3.74 6.45 10.26
CA CYS A 135 -4.73 5.97 11.22
C CYS A 135 -4.84 6.93 12.42
N LEU A 136 -6.00 7.57 12.55
CA LEU A 136 -6.31 8.43 13.67
C LEU A 136 -6.61 7.62 14.94
N SER A 137 -6.07 8.12 16.03
CA SER A 137 -6.02 7.47 17.32
C SER A 137 -7.39 7.27 18.00
N THR A 138 -8.41 8.02 17.61
CA THR A 138 -9.66 8.16 18.37
C THR A 138 -10.90 7.53 17.71
N GLY A 139 -10.80 6.83 16.57
CA GLY A 139 -11.98 6.65 15.72
C GLY A 139 -12.27 5.32 15.03
N SER A 140 -11.46 4.26 15.11
CA SER A 140 -11.84 2.99 14.47
C SER A 140 -11.54 1.75 15.33
N ARG A 141 -12.57 1.24 15.99
CA ARG A 141 -12.70 -0.19 16.31
C ARG A 141 -13.08 -0.92 15.01
N SER A 142 -12.15 -1.10 14.08
CA SER A 142 -12.29 -2.15 13.07
C SER A 142 -11.32 -3.28 13.39
N ARG A 143 -11.84 -4.29 14.10
CA ARG A 143 -11.21 -5.61 14.19
C ARG A 143 -11.39 -6.31 12.83
N SER A 144 -10.65 -5.89 11.81
CA SER A 144 -10.38 -6.72 10.64
C SER A 144 -8.97 -7.31 10.79
N ALA A 145 -8.81 -8.57 10.38
CA ALA A 145 -7.64 -9.40 10.65
C ALA A 145 -6.30 -8.85 10.12
N VAL A 146 -6.31 -7.73 9.40
CA VAL A 146 -5.12 -6.97 8.95
C VAL A 146 -4.36 -6.37 10.15
N ALA A 147 -5.00 -6.17 11.30
CA ALA A 147 -4.34 -5.64 12.50
C ALA A 147 -3.45 -6.65 13.27
N ARG A 148 -3.19 -7.86 12.74
CA ARG A 148 -2.30 -8.86 13.38
C ARG A 148 -0.86 -8.84 12.86
N ARG A 149 -0.53 -8.05 11.85
CA ARG A 149 0.84 -7.82 11.40
C ARG A 149 1.12 -6.33 11.47
N GLU A 150 1.85 -5.98 12.53
CA GLU A 150 2.28 -4.64 12.92
C GLU A 150 1.17 -3.60 13.06
N SER A 151 1.18 -2.88 14.17
CA SER A 151 0.13 -1.92 14.49
C SER A 151 0.17 -0.77 13.47
N PRO A 152 -0.96 -0.36 12.86
CA PRO A 152 -1.00 0.86 12.07
C PRO A 152 -0.47 2.00 12.94
N ARG A 153 0.58 2.69 12.47
CA ARG A 153 1.21 3.75 13.27
C ARG A 153 0.16 4.81 13.57
N ARG A 154 -0.01 5.09 14.87
CA ARG A 154 -1.02 5.99 15.42
C ARG A 154 -0.55 7.44 15.24
N TRP A 155 -1.36 8.28 14.62
CA TRP A 155 -1.04 9.70 14.44
C TRP A 155 -2.14 10.61 14.98
N ASP A 156 -1.73 11.65 15.72
CA ASP A 156 -2.64 12.62 16.36
C ASP A 156 -2.76 13.95 15.57
N SER A 157 -1.92 14.19 14.55
CA SER A 157 -1.99 15.39 13.70
C SER A 157 -1.35 15.18 12.33
N LYS A 158 -1.48 16.16 11.42
CA LYS A 158 -0.87 16.20 10.08
C LYS A 158 0.66 15.99 10.22
N PRO A 159 1.31 15.14 9.41
CA PRO A 159 2.73 14.82 9.59
C PRO A 159 3.59 16.10 9.56
N SER A 160 4.22 16.40 10.70
CA SER A 160 5.10 17.56 10.90
C SER A 160 6.43 17.41 10.17
N GLN A 161 7.25 18.48 10.11
CA GLN A 161 8.59 18.51 9.51
C GLN A 161 9.50 17.31 9.89
N THR A 162 9.36 16.79 11.12
CA THR A 162 10.06 15.61 11.64
C THR A 162 9.83 14.34 10.79
N TRP A 163 8.70 14.24 10.09
CA TRP A 163 8.39 13.13 9.19
C TRP A 163 9.18 13.23 7.87
N ARG A 164 9.35 14.45 7.31
CA ARG A 164 10.18 14.68 6.11
C ARG A 164 11.63 14.27 6.37
N GLU A 165 12.17 14.55 7.54
CA GLU A 165 13.55 14.22 7.93
C GLU A 165 13.78 12.72 8.13
N SER A 166 12.77 11.98 8.60
CA SER A 166 12.83 10.50 8.73
C SER A 166 12.86 9.81 7.37
N CYS A 167 12.06 10.28 6.41
CA CYS A 167 12.08 9.82 5.02
C CYS A 167 13.40 10.15 4.31
N LEU A 168 13.93 11.37 4.49
CA LEU A 168 15.19 11.83 3.86
C LEU A 168 16.44 11.12 4.43
N SER A 169 16.40 10.60 5.66
CA SER A 169 17.57 10.00 6.32
C SER A 169 17.75 8.49 6.09
N GLY A 170 16.88 7.84 5.31
CA GLY A 170 16.95 6.39 5.05
C GLY A 170 16.77 5.49 6.30
N ARG A 171 16.49 6.09 7.47
CA ARG A 171 16.16 5.38 8.71
C ARG A 171 14.77 4.74 8.68
N TRP A 172 13.92 5.20 7.77
CA TRP A 172 12.59 4.65 7.54
C TRP A 172 12.59 3.16 7.09
N ALA A 173 13.64 2.68 6.41
CA ALA A 173 13.79 1.27 6.01
C ALA A 173 14.33 0.34 7.12
N ARG A 174 14.83 0.90 8.23
CA ARG A 174 15.43 0.12 9.35
C ARG A 174 14.76 0.48 10.67
N GLY A 175 13.50 0.09 10.81
CA GLY A 175 12.89 -0.05 12.13
C GLY A 175 13.48 -1.26 12.83
N SER A 176 14.59 -1.08 13.56
CA SER A 176 15.15 -2.11 14.42
C SER A 176 14.10 -2.53 15.46
N VAL A 177 13.65 -3.77 15.39
CA VAL A 177 13.00 -4.47 16.50
C VAL A 177 13.97 -4.43 17.69
N ARG A 178 13.77 -3.49 18.62
CA ARG A 178 14.28 -3.68 19.98
C ARG A 178 13.26 -4.57 20.67
N ARG A 179 13.60 -5.87 20.76
CA ARG A 179 12.98 -6.76 21.73
C ARG A 179 13.32 -6.23 23.12
N GLY A 180 12.30 -5.79 23.85
CA GLY A 180 12.28 -5.70 25.30
C GLY A 180 11.23 -6.67 25.80
#